data_AF-A0A1F8TF68-F1
#
_entry.id   AF-A0A1F8TF68-F1
#
_cell.length_a   1.000
_cell.length_b   1.000
_cell.length_c   1.000
_cell.angle_alpha   90.00
_cell.angle_beta   90.00
_cell.angle_gamma   90.00
#
_symmetry.space_group_name_H-M   'P 1'
#
loop_
_entity.id
_entity.type
_entity.pdbx_description
1 polymer ?
#
loop_
_entity_poly.entity_id
_entity_poly.type
_entity_poly.pdbx_seq_one_letter_code
_entity_poly.pdbx_strand_id
1 'polypeptide(L)' 'MDRALEAARRTADRDERKRLWAPVMQTISTEVPAVYIYFADHLYAQHRSVKGAKVASIVEPTGRFWDVEDWYVKSAPRR' A
#
# COMPACT_ATOMS: atom_id res chain seq x y z
N MET A 1 -13.10 17.27 -12.56
CA MET A 1 -12.21 16.32 -11.85
C MET A 1 -11.19 17.05 -10.98
N ASP A 2 -10.38 17.94 -11.55
CA ASP A 2 -9.25 18.61 -10.87
C ASP A 2 -9.60 19.31 -9.56
N ARG A 3 -10.68 20.11 -9.56
CA ARG A 3 -11.13 20.81 -8.34
C ARG A 3 -11.47 19.86 -7.19
N ALA A 4 -12.09 18.71 -7.49
CA ALA A 4 -12.42 17.71 -6.49
C ALA A 4 -11.16 17.00 -5.96
N LEU A 5 -10.19 16.71 -6.84
CA LEU A 5 -8.88 16.17 -6.46
C LEU A 5 -8.12 17.12 -5.53
N GLU A 6 -8.08 18.41 -5.87
CA GLU A 6 -7.39 19.43 -5.09
C GLU A 6 -8.03 19.59 -3.70
N ALA A 7 -9.37 19.70 -3.63
CA ALA A 7 -10.10 19.77 -2.37
C ALA A 7 -9.86 18.53 -1.51
N ALA A 8 -9.91 17.33 -2.10
CA ALA A 8 -9.66 16.08 -1.39
C ALA A 8 -8.23 16.02 -0.79
N ARG A 9 -7.21 16.49 -1.53
CA ARG A 9 -5.82 16.53 -1.02
C ARG A 9 -5.62 17.49 0.15
N ARG A 10 -6.38 18.59 0.20
CA ARG A 10 -6.32 19.58 1.29
C ARG A 10 -7.15 19.21 2.52
N THR A 11 -8.02 18.19 2.42
CA THR A 11 -8.95 17.82 3.48
C THR A 11 -8.30 16.81 4.45
N ALA A 12 -8.22 17.21 5.72
CA ALA A 12 -7.69 16.36 6.80
C ALA A 12 -8.70 15.30 7.25
N ASP A 13 -9.98 15.67 7.37
CA ASP A 13 -11.05 14.76 7.77
C ASP A 13 -11.22 13.62 6.76
N ARG A 14 -11.24 12.39 7.28
CA ARG A 14 -11.19 11.20 6.44
C ARG A 14 -12.50 10.97 5.69
N ASP A 15 -13.62 11.19 6.34
CA ASP A 15 -14.94 10.92 5.76
C ASP A 15 -15.28 11.96 4.71
N GLU A 16 -14.97 13.23 4.98
CA GLU A 16 -15.12 14.30 4.02
C GLU A 16 -14.19 14.13 2.81
N ARG A 17 -12.92 13.76 3.05
CA ARG A 17 -11.99 13.42 1.95
C ARG A 17 -12.53 12.28 1.08
N LYS A 18 -13.14 11.26 1.69
CA LYS A 18 -13.75 10.13 0.94
C LYS A 18 -14.91 10.61 0.06
N ARG A 19 -15.77 11.51 0.56
CA ARG A 19 -16.87 12.09 -0.22
C ARG A 19 -16.35 12.90 -1.42
N LEU A 20 -15.29 13.68 -1.23
CA LEU A 20 -14.66 14.46 -2.32
C LEU A 20 -14.02 13.58 -3.40
N TRP A 21 -13.53 12.39 -3.06
CA TRP A 21 -12.99 11.42 -4.02
C TRP A 21 -14.07 10.68 -4.83
N ALA A 22 -15.29 10.54 -4.31
CA ALA A 22 -16.38 9.81 -4.99
C ALA A 22 -16.66 10.30 -6.42
N PRO A 23 -16.87 11.60 -6.70
CA PRO A 23 -17.11 12.07 -8.07
C PRO A 23 -15.91 11.85 -9.00
N VAL A 24 -14.68 11.91 -8.47
CA VAL A 24 -13.47 11.61 -9.26
C VAL A 24 -13.48 10.17 -9.75
N MET A 25 -13.73 9.23 -8.83
CA MET A 25 -13.79 7.80 -9.16
C MET A 25 -14.95 7.47 -10.10
N GLN A 26 -16.09 8.15 -9.96
CA GLN A 26 -17.20 8.02 -10.90
C GLN A 26 -16.81 8.45 -12.31
N THR A 27 -16.14 9.59 -12.48
CA THR A 27 -15.66 10.06 -13.79
C THR A 27 -14.68 9.07 -14.41
N ILE A 28 -13.67 8.61 -13.65
CA ILE A 28 -12.70 7.60 -14.14
C ILE A 28 -13.40 6.33 -14.60
N SER A 29 -14.40 5.85 -13.84
CA SER A 29 -15.15 4.64 -14.20
C SER A 29 -16.06 4.83 -15.42
N THR A 30 -16.51 6.05 -15.69
CA THR A 30 -17.46 6.34 -16.80
C THR A 30 -16.72 6.64 -18.10
N GLU A 31 -15.65 7.43 -18.02
CA GLU A 31 -14.86 7.84 -19.19
C GLU A 31 -13.78 6.83 -19.57
N VAL A 32 -13.45 5.90 -18.67
CA VAL A 32 -12.50 4.80 -18.86
C VAL A 32 -11.18 5.28 -19.52
N PRO A 33 -10.47 6.24 -18.92
CA PRO A 33 -9.23 6.77 -19.50
C PRO A 33 -8.07 5.76 -19.47
N ALA A 34 -8.19 4.72 -18.64
CA ALA A 34 -7.24 3.62 -18.54
C ALA A 34 -7.97 2.32 -18.23
N VAL A 35 -7.42 1.20 -18.70
CA VAL A 35 -7.93 -0.15 -18.41
C VAL A 35 -7.05 -0.78 -17.32
N TYR A 36 -7.65 -1.07 -16.17
CA TYR A 36 -6.97 -1.78 -15.09
C TYR A 36 -6.86 -3.27 -15.44
N ILE A 37 -5.63 -3.79 -15.52
CA ILE A 37 -5.39 -5.19 -15.88
C ILE A 37 -5.41 -6.08 -14.62
N TYR A 38 -4.58 -5.75 -13.62
CA TYR A 38 -4.53 -6.45 -12.33
C TYR A 38 -3.75 -5.64 -11.29
N PHE A 39 -3.86 -6.03 -10.02
CA PHE A 39 -2.98 -5.60 -8.94
C PHE A 39 -2.04 -6.75 -8.59
N ALA A 40 -0.73 -6.51 -8.67
CA ALA A 40 0.26 -7.57 -8.54
C ALA A 40 0.39 -8.07 -7.10
N ASP A 41 0.38 -9.40 -6.93
CA ASP A 41 0.85 -10.02 -5.71
C ASP A 41 2.37 -9.89 -5.62
N HIS A 42 2.82 -9.16 -4.61
CA HIS A 42 4.22 -8.89 -4.35
C HIS A 42 4.91 -10.07 -3.65
N LEU A 43 4.94 -11.23 -4.31
CA LEU A 43 5.49 -12.47 -3.75
C LEU A 43 6.97 -12.32 -3.35
N TYR A 44 7.29 -12.79 -2.16
CA TYR A 44 8.65 -12.81 -1.61
C TYR A 44 8.86 -14.08 -0.78
N ALA A 45 9.85 -14.88 -1.18
CA ALA A 45 10.25 -16.07 -0.44
C ALA A 45 11.32 -15.69 0.60
N GLN A 46 11.04 -15.99 1.87
CA GLN A 46 11.95 -15.78 2.99
C GLN A 46 12.44 -17.14 3.52
N HIS A 47 13.72 -17.21 3.90
CA HIS A 47 14.24 -18.40 4.56
C HIS A 47 13.57 -18.58 5.93
N ARG A 48 13.16 -19.82 6.27
CA ARG A 48 12.40 -20.12 7.50
C ARG A 48 13.12 -19.73 8.80
N SER A 49 14.44 -19.56 8.78
CA SER A 49 15.23 -19.12 9.94
C SER A 49 15.08 -17.64 10.25
N VAL A 50 14.68 -16.82 9.27
CA VAL A 50 14.41 -15.40 9.48
C VAL A 50 13.02 -15.28 10.10
N LYS A 51 12.96 -14.60 11.24
CA LYS A 51 11.75 -14.37 12.02
C LYS A 51 11.53 -12.87 12.20
N GLY A 52 10.35 -12.48 12.67
CA GLY A 52 9.99 -11.08 12.95
C GLY A 52 9.27 -10.36 11.81
N ALA A 53 9.31 -10.90 10.58
CA ALA A 53 8.65 -10.30 9.42
C ALA A 53 7.11 -10.30 9.54
N LYS A 54 6.51 -9.16 9.21
CA LYS A 54 5.07 -8.90 9.23
C LYS A 54 4.56 -8.68 7.81
N VAL A 55 3.39 -9.26 7.52
CA VAL A 55 2.71 -9.06 6.24
C VAL A 55 1.77 -7.87 6.37
N ALA A 56 1.95 -6.87 5.50
CA ALA A 56 1.10 -5.70 5.39
C ALA A 56 0.68 -5.49 3.94
N SER A 57 -0.39 -4.71 3.72
CA SER A 57 -0.73 -4.24 2.37
C SER A 57 0.34 -3.27 1.89
N ILE A 58 0.94 -3.57 0.74
CA ILE A 58 2.02 -2.78 0.15
C ILE A 58 1.62 -2.35 -1.26
N VAL A 59 1.92 -1.09 -1.57
CA VAL A 59 1.67 -0.52 -2.91
C VAL A 59 2.83 -0.84 -3.86
N GLU A 60 4.05 -0.85 -3.33
CA GLU A 60 5.28 -1.09 -4.09
C GLU A 60 6.03 -2.30 -3.53
N PRO A 61 6.81 -3.02 -4.36
CA PRO A 61 7.59 -4.18 -3.92
C PRO A 61 8.50 -3.87 -2.72
N THR A 62 9.11 -2.68 -2.69
CA THR A 62 10.01 -2.19 -1.62
C THR A 62 9.32 -2.13 -0.25
N GLY A 63 8.01 -1.89 -0.24
CA GLY A 63 7.21 -1.83 0.98
C GLY A 63 7.24 -3.11 1.81
N ARG A 64 7.62 -4.26 1.23
CA ARG A 64 7.74 -5.54 1.96
C ARG A 64 8.81 -5.54 3.07
N PHE A 65 9.71 -4.55 3.07
CA PHE A 65 10.79 -4.41 4.04
C PHE A 65 10.55 -3.25 5.04
N TRP A 66 9.30 -2.77 5.16
CA TRP A 66 8.94 -1.66 6.05
C TRP A 66 9.24 -1.92 7.53
N ASP A 67 9.34 -3.19 7.93
CA ASP A 67 9.58 -3.67 9.29
C ASP A 67 10.90 -4.45 9.41
N VAL A 68 11.84 -4.25 8.49
CA VAL A 68 13.10 -5.02 8.42
C VAL A 68 13.93 -4.92 9.70
N GLU A 69 13.79 -3.84 10.44
CA GLU A 69 14.41 -3.62 11.75
C GLU A 69 13.99 -4.63 12.82
N ASP A 70 12.80 -5.22 12.67
CA ASP A 70 12.27 -6.25 13.57
C ASP A 70 12.75 -7.66 13.20
N TRP A 71 13.47 -7.81 12.07
CA TRP A 71 13.84 -9.11 11.56
C TRP A 71 15.08 -9.65 12.27
N TYR A 72 15.08 -10.95 12.55
CA TYR A 72 16.21 -11.59 13.23
C TYR A 72 16.38 -13.05 12.82
N VAL A 73 17.60 -13.55 13.04
CA VAL A 73 17.95 -14.97 12.96
C VAL A 73 18.48 -15.40 14.32
N LYS A 74 18.05 -16.56 14.81
CA LYS A 74 18.58 -17.13 16.05
C LYS A 74 20.08 -17.41 15.87
N SER A 75 20.93 -16.72 16.62
CA SER A 75 22.35 -17.03 16.72
C SER A 75 22.59 -18.16 17.71
N ALA A 76 23.68 -18.89 17.53
CA ALA A 76 24.12 -19.89 18.51
C ALA A 76 24.41 -19.19 19.86
N PRO A 77 24.19 -19.86 21.01
CA PRO A 77 24.63 -19.32 22.29
C PRO A 77 26.13 -19.03 22.21
N ARG A 78 26.55 -17.82 22.59
CA ARG A 78 27.98 -17.52 22.79
C ARG A 78 28.46 -18.45 23.90
N ARG A 79 29.43 -19.31 23.58
CA ARG A 79 30.18 -20.09 24.57
C ARG A 79 31.15 -19.20 25.33
#